data_AF-A0A224XWL7-F1
#
_entry.id   AF-A0A224XWL7-F1
#
_cell.length_a   1.000
_cell.length_b   1.000
_cell.length_c   1.000
_cell.angle_alpha   90.00
_cell.angle_beta   90.00
_cell.angle_gamma   90.00
#
_symmetry.space_group_name_H-M   'P 1'
#
loop_
_entity.id
_entity.type
_entity.pdbx_description
1 polymer ?
#
loop_
_entity_poly.entity_id
_entity_poly.type
_entity_poly.pdbx_seq_one_letter_code
_entity_poly.pdbx_strand_id
1 'polypeptide(L)'
;MAFNLTTLFKIAELVMAIIIYWMHYNTYEADNYVHVFVIMTTFAGFLIVLIGNVLGHITGNPNNRTLDIFYCVAGAALYIASGSLTIQHFNGWRFDSSKTNLGLTKGSLAIIQGAIFVVDGFFSFRSQ
;
A
#
# COMPACT_ATOMS: atom_id res chain seq x y z
N MET A 1 -16.70 -1.04 22.61
CA MET A 1 -15.99 -1.20 21.32
C MET A 1 -15.15 -2.46 21.42
N ALA A 2 -15.56 -3.55 20.78
CA ALA A 2 -14.72 -4.74 20.74
C ALA A 2 -13.64 -4.50 19.67
N PHE A 3 -12.38 -4.49 20.10
CA PHE A 3 -11.25 -4.51 19.18
C PHE A 3 -11.27 -5.88 18.47
N ASN A 4 -11.95 -5.96 17.33
CA ASN A 4 -12.03 -7.19 16.55
C ASN A 4 -10.76 -7.36 15.72
N LEU A 5 -10.41 -8.62 15.40
CA LEU A 5 -9.29 -8.96 14.52
C LEU A 5 -9.30 -8.15 13.21
N THR A 6 -10.48 -7.91 12.63
CA THR A 6 -10.65 -7.10 11.42
C THR A 6 -10.12 -5.67 11.57
N THR A 7 -10.40 -5.02 12.70
CA THR A 7 -9.90 -3.66 12.97
C THR A 7 -8.38 -3.66 13.13
N LEU A 8 -7.81 -4.69 13.76
CA LEU A 8 -6.36 -4.84 13.89
C LEU A 8 -5.68 -5.03 12.53
N PHE A 9 -6.28 -5.81 11.62
CA PHE A 9 -5.79 -5.98 10.25
C PHE A 9 -5.75 -4.65 9.49
N LYS A 10 -6.84 -3.86 9.53
CA LYS A 10 -6.87 -2.54 8.85
C LYS A 10 -5.86 -1.54 9.42
N ILE A 11 -5.60 -1.59 10.73
CA ILE A 11 -4.54 -0.79 11.36
C ILE A 11 -3.16 -1.25 10.85
N ALA A 12 -2.92 -2.56 10.73
CA ALA A 12 -1.66 -3.09 10.23
C ALA A 12 -1.39 -2.68 8.77
N GLU A 13 -2.43 -2.67 7.92
CA GLU A 13 -2.35 -2.15 6.55
C GLU A 13 -1.96 -0.68 6.51
N LEU A 14 -2.59 0.13 7.36
CA LEU A 14 -2.29 1.56 7.45
C LEU A 14 -0.83 1.79 7.89
N VAL A 15 -0.35 1.07 8.89
CA VAL A 15 1.04 1.18 9.37
C VAL A 15 2.02 0.83 8.26
N MET A 16 1.78 -0.27 7.53
CA MET A 16 2.61 -0.67 6.39
C MET A 16 2.61 0.39 5.28
N ALA A 17 1.45 0.96 4.95
CA ALA A 17 1.35 2.02 3.95
C ALA A 17 2.14 3.29 4.36
N ILE A 18 2.11 3.66 5.66
CA ILE A 18 2.91 4.78 6.19
C ILE A 18 4.41 4.49 6.07
N ILE A 19 4.86 3.28 6.40
CA ILE A 19 6.27 2.88 6.26
C ILE A 19 6.70 2.97 4.79
N ILE A 20 5.90 2.44 3.86
CA ILE A 20 6.20 2.49 2.42
C ILE A 20 6.26 3.94 1.92
N TYR A 21 5.34 4.80 2.36
CA TYR A 21 5.35 6.22 2.00
C TYR A 21 6.58 6.95 2.54
N TRP A 22 6.97 6.69 3.80
CA TRP A 22 8.18 7.25 4.39
C TRP A 22 9.45 6.77 3.67
N MET A 23 9.53 5.49 3.30
CA MET A 23 10.63 4.97 2.49
C MET A 23 10.66 5.61 1.10
N HIS A 24 9.49 5.85 0.49
CA HIS A 24 9.39 6.53 -0.80
C HIS A 24 9.96 7.94 -0.74
N TYR A 25 9.68 8.70 0.33
CA TYR A 25 10.27 10.02 0.54
C TYR A 25 11.80 9.99 0.60
N ASN A 26 12.40 8.99 1.26
CA ASN A 26 13.85 8.86 1.40
C ASN A 26 14.57 8.36 0.12
N THR A 27 13.87 7.66 -0.76
CA THR A 27 14.39 7.13 -2.05
C THR A 27 13.66 7.75 -3.23
N TYR A 28 13.31 9.03 -3.11
CA TYR A 28 12.65 9.77 -4.18
C TYR A 28 13.68 10.14 -5.26
N GLU A 29 13.57 9.48 -6.41
CA GLU A 29 14.46 9.67 -7.55
C GLU A 29 13.63 9.76 -8.83
N ALA A 30 13.87 10.82 -9.61
CA ALA A 30 13.09 11.15 -10.79
C ALA A 30 13.82 10.75 -12.07
N ASP A 31 13.91 9.45 -12.33
CA ASP A 31 14.48 8.92 -13.58
C ASP A 31 13.44 8.90 -14.71
N ASN A 32 12.21 8.50 -14.40
CA ASN A 32 11.11 8.50 -15.35
C ASN A 32 9.84 9.10 -14.71
N TYR A 33 9.44 10.28 -15.19
CA TYR A 33 8.30 11.04 -14.64
C TYR A 33 7.00 10.24 -14.61
N VAL A 34 6.76 9.36 -15.58
CA VAL A 34 5.54 8.54 -15.64
C VAL A 34 5.54 7.48 -14.52
N HIS A 35 6.69 6.84 -14.28
CA HIS A 35 6.82 5.83 -13.23
C HIS A 35 6.66 6.47 -11.84
N VAL A 36 7.34 7.60 -11.63
CA VAL A 36 7.26 8.35 -10.37
C VAL A 36 5.84 8.83 -10.11
N PHE A 37 5.14 9.32 -11.13
CA PHE A 37 3.74 9.74 -11.01
C PHE A 37 2.86 8.59 -10.53
N VAL A 38 2.91 7.42 -11.20
CA VAL A 38 2.09 6.25 -10.82
C VAL A 38 2.41 5.77 -9.39
N ILE A 39 3.69 5.70 -9.03
CA ILE A 39 4.13 5.24 -7.70
C ILE A 39 3.66 6.23 -6.62
N MET A 40 3.88 7.53 -6.83
CA MET A 40 3.53 8.57 -5.87
C MET A 40 2.02 8.67 -5.68
N THR A 41 1.24 8.63 -6.77
CA THR A 41 -0.23 8.61 -6.72
C THR A 41 -0.74 7.36 -6.01
N THR A 42 -0.13 6.20 -6.23
CA THR A 42 -0.52 4.96 -5.55
C THR A 42 -0.29 5.07 -4.04
N PHE A 43 0.93 5.40 -3.62
CA PHE A 43 1.27 5.44 -2.19
C PHE A 43 0.52 6.55 -1.45
N ALA A 44 0.47 7.76 -1.99
CA ALA A 44 -0.24 8.87 -1.34
C ALA A 44 -1.77 8.69 -1.38
N GLY A 45 -2.31 8.26 -2.53
CA GLY A 45 -3.74 8.08 -2.72
C GLY A 45 -4.31 7.00 -1.81
N PHE A 46 -3.67 5.84 -1.73
CA PHE A 46 -4.13 4.76 -0.84
C PHE A 46 -3.89 5.04 0.64
N LEU A 47 -2.92 5.88 0.98
CA LEU A 47 -2.74 6.32 2.37
C LEU A 47 -4.00 7.07 2.86
N ILE A 48 -4.56 7.96 2.03
CA ILE A 48 -5.82 8.66 2.36
C ILE A 48 -6.99 7.66 2.46
N VAL A 49 -7.09 6.72 1.52
CA VAL A 49 -8.15 5.69 1.51
C VAL A 49 -8.10 4.82 2.77
N LEU A 50 -6.91 4.34 3.16
CA LEU A 50 -6.69 3.52 4.34
C LEU A 50 -7.04 4.27 5.64
N ILE A 51 -6.65 5.55 5.75
CA ILE A 51 -7.04 6.39 6.90
C ILE A 51 -8.57 6.47 6.99
N GLY A 52 -9.24 6.74 5.88
CA GLY A 52 -10.70 6.77 5.82
C GLY A 52 -11.33 5.45 6.26
N ASN A 53 -10.75 4.32 5.84
CA ASN A 53 -11.23 2.99 6.22
C ASN A 53 -11.09 2.73 7.72
N VAL A 54 -9.92 3.02 8.30
CA VAL A 54 -9.67 2.87 9.74
C VAL A 54 -10.58 3.79 10.56
N LEU A 55 -10.74 5.05 10.17
CA LEU A 55 -11.65 5.98 10.83
C LEU A 55 -13.10 5.48 10.80
N GLY A 56 -13.58 4.98 9.66
CA GLY A 56 -14.92 4.38 9.55
C GLY A 56 -15.13 3.23 10.54
N HIS A 57 -14.13 2.36 10.69
CA HIS A 57 -14.16 1.27 11.66
C HIS A 57 -14.10 1.74 13.13
N ILE A 58 -13.33 2.78 13.44
CA ILE A 58 -13.23 3.34 14.81
C ILE A 58 -14.52 4.07 15.20
N THR A 59 -15.12 4.83 14.29
CA THR A 59 -16.37 5.59 14.52
C THR A 59 -17.61 4.69 14.53
N GLY A 60 -17.49 3.40 14.20
CA GLY A 60 -18.60 2.45 14.18
C GLY A 60 -19.50 2.57 12.95
N ASN A 61 -19.09 3.36 11.95
CA ASN A 61 -19.74 3.48 10.64
C ASN A 61 -18.79 2.92 9.57
N PRO A 62 -18.64 1.59 9.47
CA PRO A 62 -17.79 0.99 8.45
C PRO A 62 -18.27 1.38 7.05
N ASN A 63 -17.33 1.53 6.13
CA ASN A 63 -17.64 1.87 4.74
C ASN A 63 -18.58 0.84 4.11
N ASN A 64 -19.32 1.27 3.08
CA ASN A 64 -20.11 0.35 2.28
C ASN A 64 -19.20 -0.75 1.71
N ARG A 65 -19.60 -2.01 1.90
CA ARG A 65 -18.85 -3.21 1.52
C ARG A 65 -18.40 -3.20 0.06
N THR A 66 -19.25 -2.74 -0.85
CA THR A 66 -18.91 -2.65 -2.28
C THR A 66 -17.73 -1.70 -2.52
N LEU A 67 -17.66 -0.60 -1.76
CA LEU A 67 -16.55 0.35 -1.85
C LEU A 67 -15.28 -0.25 -1.22
N ASP A 68 -15.40 -0.96 -0.09
CA ASP A 68 -14.26 -1.61 0.57
C ASP A 68 -13.58 -2.64 -0.35
N ILE A 69 -14.37 -3.48 -1.02
CA ILE A 69 -13.89 -4.44 -2.02
C ILE A 69 -13.24 -3.72 -3.20
N PHE A 70 -13.84 -2.64 -3.71
CA PHE A 70 -13.28 -1.86 -4.81
C PHE A 70 -11.89 -1.32 -4.46
N TYR A 71 -11.75 -0.72 -3.27
CA TYR A 71 -10.46 -0.21 -2.80
C TYR A 71 -9.44 -1.31 -2.56
N CYS A 72 -9.84 -2.48 -2.05
CA CYS A 72 -8.94 -3.63 -1.90
C CYS A 72 -8.40 -4.11 -3.25
N VAL A 73 -9.26 -4.29 -4.25
CA VAL A 73 -8.85 -4.76 -5.59
C VAL A 73 -7.99 -3.72 -6.31
N ALA A 74 -8.41 -2.45 -6.29
CA ALA A 74 -7.65 -1.37 -6.89
C ALA A 74 -6.29 -1.18 -6.19
N GLY A 75 -6.27 -1.27 -4.86
CA GLY A 75 -5.07 -1.18 -4.02
C GLY A 75 -4.11 -2.31 -4.32
N ALA A 76 -4.59 -3.54 -4.38
CA ALA A 76 -3.78 -4.70 -4.74
C ALA A 76 -3.09 -4.51 -6.11
N ALA A 77 -3.86 -4.17 -7.14
CA ALA A 77 -3.32 -3.99 -8.49
C ALA A 77 -2.27 -2.88 -8.55
N LEU A 78 -2.57 -1.72 -7.96
CA LEU A 78 -1.72 -0.54 -8.02
C LEU A 78 -0.46 -0.68 -7.16
N TYR A 79 -0.55 -1.30 -5.97
CA TYR A 79 0.63 -1.56 -5.12
C TYR A 79 1.56 -2.60 -5.74
N ILE A 80 1.02 -3.67 -6.33
CA ILE A 80 1.84 -4.69 -7.04
C ILE A 80 2.52 -4.05 -8.25
N ALA A 81 1.79 -3.27 -9.05
CA ALA A 81 2.36 -2.57 -10.20
C ALA A 81 3.44 -1.56 -9.77
N SER A 82 3.17 -0.72 -8.77
CA SER A 82 4.12 0.28 -8.27
C SER A 82 5.36 -0.38 -7.63
N GLY A 83 5.16 -1.49 -6.91
CA GLY A 83 6.24 -2.28 -6.33
C GLY A 83 7.13 -2.92 -7.38
N SER A 84 6.55 -3.53 -8.42
CA SER A 84 7.32 -4.13 -9.52
C SER A 84 8.11 -3.09 -10.32
N LEU A 85 7.51 -1.93 -10.60
CA LEU A 85 8.19 -0.80 -11.24
C LEU A 85 9.34 -0.28 -10.37
N THR A 86 9.15 -0.20 -9.05
CA THR A 86 10.21 0.21 -8.11
C THR A 86 11.35 -0.79 -8.13
N ILE A 87 11.08 -2.10 -8.07
CA ILE A 87 12.12 -3.13 -8.12
C ILE A 87 12.88 -3.05 -9.45
N GLN A 88 12.18 -2.95 -10.58
CA GLN A 88 12.82 -2.85 -11.90
C GLN A 88 13.76 -1.64 -11.99
N HIS A 89 13.37 -0.50 -11.41
CA HIS A 89 14.19 0.70 -11.38
C HIS A 89 15.48 0.51 -10.59
N PHE A 90 15.42 -0.09 -9.39
CA PHE A 90 16.58 -0.27 -8.51
C PHE A 90 17.43 -1.51 -8.83
N ASN A 91 16.92 -2.51 -9.53
CA ASN A 91 17.63 -3.77 -9.84
C ASN A 91 18.81 -3.60 -10.83
N GLY A 92 19.00 -2.41 -11.41
CA GLY A 92 20.15 -2.07 -12.27
C GLY A 92 21.17 -1.12 -11.62
N TRP A 93 20.90 -0.60 -10.42
CA TRP A 93 21.69 0.47 -9.82
C TRP A 93 22.89 -0.06 -9.03
N ARG A 94 24.09 0.15 -9.59
CA ARG A 94 25.37 -0.36 -9.05
C ARG A 94 26.16 0.65 -8.19
N PHE A 95 25.71 1.90 -8.10
CA PHE A 95 26.55 3.00 -7.59
C PHE A 95 26.30 3.41 -6.13
N ASP A 96 25.14 3.10 -5.52
CA ASP A 96 24.86 3.41 -4.11
C ASP A 96 24.12 2.24 -3.44
N SER A 97 24.89 1.32 -2.81
CA SER A 97 24.33 0.12 -2.17
C SER A 97 23.28 0.43 -1.09
N SER A 98 23.35 1.58 -0.43
CA SER A 98 22.40 1.93 0.64
C SER A 98 21.05 2.34 0.07
N LYS A 99 21.05 3.24 -0.92
CA LYS A 99 19.82 3.69 -1.59
C LYS A 99 19.19 2.59 -2.44
N THR A 100 20.00 1.80 -3.13
CA THR A 100 19.51 0.63 -3.89
C THR A 100 18.82 -0.39 -2.98
N ASN A 101 19.40 -0.72 -1.82
CA ASN A 101 18.77 -1.65 -0.88
C ASN A 101 17.46 -1.10 -0.29
N LEU A 102 17.41 0.20 0.03
CA LEU A 102 16.17 0.85 0.49
C LEU A 102 15.09 0.85 -0.60
N GLY A 103 15.46 1.12 -1.85
CA GLY A 103 14.56 1.09 -3.00
C GLY A 103 13.99 -0.30 -3.28
N LEU A 104 14.84 -1.33 -3.26
CA LEU A 104 14.42 -2.73 -3.40
C LEU A 104 13.50 -3.18 -2.26
N THR A 105 13.82 -2.78 -1.02
CA THR A 105 13.00 -3.08 0.17
C THR A 105 11.64 -2.39 0.09
N LYS A 106 11.60 -1.13 -0.37
CA LYS A 106 10.34 -0.40 -0.64
C LYS A 106 9.49 -1.14 -1.67
N GLY A 107 10.11 -1.59 -2.75
CA GLY A 107 9.44 -2.33 -3.81
C GLY A 107 8.85 -3.66 -3.34
N SER A 108 9.60 -4.43 -2.53
CA SER A 108 9.13 -5.70 -1.98
C SER A 108 8.00 -5.49 -0.95
N LEU A 109 8.12 -4.51 -0.06
CA LEU A 109 7.06 -4.14 0.89
C LEU A 109 5.79 -3.69 0.16
N ALA A 110 5.90 -2.96 -0.95
CA ALA A 110 4.74 -2.57 -1.76
C ALA A 110 4.02 -3.79 -2.37
N ILE A 111 4.76 -4.79 -2.87
CA ILE A 111 4.15 -6.03 -3.36
C ILE A 111 3.46 -6.80 -2.23
N ILE A 112 4.09 -6.88 -1.05
CA ILE A 112 3.49 -7.51 0.14
C ILE A 112 2.20 -6.78 0.53
N GLN A 113 2.21 -5.45 0.55
CA GLN A 113 1.01 -4.64 0.83
C GLN A 113 -0.11 -4.94 -0.16
N GLY A 114 0.23 -5.08 -1.45
CA GLY A 114 -0.74 -5.48 -2.47
C GLY A 114 -1.33 -6.86 -2.21
N ALA A 115 -0.53 -7.83 -1.75
CA ALA A 115 -1.03 -9.15 -1.37
C ALA A 115 -1.93 -9.12 -0.13
N ILE A 116 -1.61 -8.27 0.85
CA ILE A 116 -2.45 -8.06 2.04
C ILE A 116 -3.83 -7.53 1.62
N PHE A 117 -3.90 -6.57 0.71
CA PHE A 117 -5.16 -6.06 0.18
C PHE A 117 -6.02 -7.14 -0.51
N VAL A 118 -5.40 -8.09 -1.20
CA VAL A 118 -6.13 -9.23 -1.78
C VAL A 118 -6.78 -10.05 -0.67
N VAL A 119 -6.01 -10.37 0.38
CA VAL A 119 -6.50 -11.14 1.53
C VAL A 119 -7.63 -10.38 2.26
N ASP A 120 -7.47 -9.08 2.50
CA ASP A 120 -8.52 -8.26 3.13
C ASP A 120 -9.79 -8.21 2.29
N GLY A 121 -9.64 -8.04 0.96
CA GLY A 121 -10.76 -8.14 0.02
C GLY A 121 -11.52 -9.47 0.10
N PHE A 122 -10.80 -10.59 0.24
CA PHE A 122 -11.40 -11.92 0.44
C PHE A 122 -12.13 -12.04 1.78
N PHE A 123 -11.57 -11.52 2.88
CA PHE A 123 -12.23 -11.51 4.18
C PHE A 123 -13.48 -10.62 4.18
N SER A 124 -13.41 -9.45 3.54
CA SER A 124 -14.53 -8.55 3.34
C SER A 124 -15.62 -9.20 2.48
N PHE A 125 -15.26 -10.09 1.53
CA PHE A 125 -16.20 -10.95 0.79
C PHE A 125 -16.78 -12.12 1.59
N ARG A 126 -16.05 -12.68 2.56
CA ARG A 126 -16.47 -13.87 3.31
C ARG A 126 -17.29 -13.57 4.57
N SER A 127 -17.24 -12.34 5.10
CA SER A 127 -18.07 -11.88 6.23
C SER A 127 -19.59 -11.76 5.92
N GLN A 128 -20.13 -12.60 5.01
CA GLN A 128 -21.57 -12.78 4.79
C GLN A 128 -22.21 -13.56 5.92
#